data_AF-A0A354CNV1-F1
#
_entry.id   AF-A0A354CNV1-F1
#
_cell.length_a   1.000
_cell.length_b   1.000
_cell.length_c   1.000
_cell.angle_alpha   90.00
_cell.angle_beta   90.00
_cell.angle_gamma   90.00
#
_symmetry.space_group_name_H-M   'P 1'
#
loop_
_entity.id
_entity.type
_entity.pdbx_description
1 polymer ?
#
loop_
_entity_poly.entity_id
_entity_poly.type
_entity_poly.pdbx_seq_one_letter_code
_entity_poly.pdbx_strand_id
1 'polypeptide(L)'
;KLERADFIMTLMDCYKDIELSSNSIIAIINEHFLHNKEISEAVSKLGLLKEKSYEQPNREKALPTLTRFNVFRSLTYLKESDIDSELIFMAASEIIHKWIIEKYENIFPGIPQAPDTFVLDTVGYKVSESIDWDEQLMSIEVTQPDSKEACKMWSTKAKIYPSGNRLALWVQNDFYEIKSNHGLINSSSFSRPSFYGRIAGKIGLVDGEELRGQVIKKTEKHFDSLMKLINNNQRRFPIVLISAANTEWLKEFKEELFSKKVSYYAHVFMADEPLAELVSRQYSENYETMKDSIRVFWPHDTIKNSRYQAYPLEYIEHCSFEMHSLKDNADTRYRNISGAGAFRFQLVAAIREENVSE
;
A
#
# COMPACT_ATOMS: atom_id res chain seq x y z
N LYS A 1 12.43 46.84 10.23
CA LYS A 1 12.83 46.47 8.84
C LYS A 1 11.87 45.38 8.41
N LEU A 2 11.02 45.61 7.41
CA LEU A 2 10.17 44.55 6.86
C LEU A 2 11.05 43.59 6.06
N GLU A 3 10.92 42.29 6.28
CA GLU A 3 11.49 41.31 5.38
C GLU A 3 10.71 41.31 4.08
N ARG A 4 11.43 41.32 2.95
CA ARG A 4 10.85 41.43 1.61
C ARG A 4 9.86 40.30 1.30
N ALA A 5 10.04 39.14 1.93
CA ALA A 5 9.19 37.96 1.77
C ALA A 5 7.78 38.18 2.36
N ASP A 6 7.67 38.72 3.57
CA ASP A 6 6.38 38.95 4.24
C ASP A 6 5.53 39.98 3.48
N PHE A 7 6.18 40.99 2.91
CA PHE A 7 5.52 42.00 2.07
C PHE A 7 4.92 41.39 0.80
N ILE A 8 5.67 40.51 0.12
CA ILE A 8 5.21 39.83 -1.10
C ILE A 8 4.10 38.84 -0.78
N MET A 9 4.22 38.06 0.31
CA MET A 9 3.19 37.11 0.76
C MET A 9 1.86 37.83 1.07
N THR A 10 1.93 38.97 1.78
CA THR A 10 0.73 39.77 2.10
C THR A 10 0.05 40.32 0.85
N LEU A 11 0.82 40.76 -0.16
CA LEU A 11 0.29 41.19 -1.45
C LEU A 11 -0.40 40.05 -2.21
N MET A 12 0.18 38.85 -2.18
CA MET A 12 -0.32 37.70 -2.93
C MET A 12 -1.56 37.04 -2.30
N ASP A 13 -1.71 37.06 -0.98
CA ASP A 13 -2.83 36.38 -0.31
C ASP A 13 -4.07 37.25 -0.11
N CYS A 14 -3.92 38.54 0.21
CA CYS A 14 -5.05 39.39 0.57
C CYS A 14 -5.75 40.06 -0.62
N TYR A 15 -5.10 40.13 -1.79
CA TYR A 15 -5.55 40.98 -2.90
C TYR A 15 -5.47 40.27 -4.27
N LYS A 16 -5.84 38.99 -4.32
CA LYS A 16 -5.86 38.17 -5.56
C LYS A 16 -6.73 38.77 -6.67
N ASP A 17 -7.73 39.57 -6.30
CA ASP A 17 -8.69 40.18 -7.21
C ASP A 17 -8.39 41.66 -7.54
N ILE A 18 -7.27 42.22 -7.04
CA ILE A 18 -6.85 43.59 -7.36
C ILE A 18 -5.78 43.56 -8.44
N GLU A 19 -6.00 44.30 -9.52
CA GLU A 19 -4.99 44.51 -10.55
C GLU A 19 -3.77 45.25 -9.95
N LEU A 20 -2.60 44.61 -10.02
CA LEU A 20 -1.36 45.13 -9.46
C LEU A 20 -0.84 46.29 -10.31
N SER A 21 -1.21 47.51 -9.90
CA SER A 21 -0.65 48.76 -10.41
C SER A 21 0.22 49.44 -9.36
N SER A 22 1.05 50.40 -9.77
CA SER A 22 1.82 51.24 -8.83
C SER A 22 0.91 51.91 -7.79
N ASN A 23 -0.30 52.31 -8.19
CA ASN A 23 -1.27 52.93 -7.30
C ASN A 23 -1.87 51.92 -6.31
N SER A 24 -2.16 50.70 -6.76
CA SER A 24 -2.66 49.61 -5.91
C SER A 24 -1.61 49.21 -4.86
N ILE A 25 -0.32 49.17 -5.23
CA ILE A 25 0.79 48.86 -4.32
C ILE A 25 0.95 49.97 -3.26
N ILE A 26 0.91 51.24 -3.67
CA ILE A 26 0.99 52.38 -2.74
C ILE A 26 -0.19 52.36 -1.76
N ALA A 27 -1.39 52.04 -2.24
CA ALA A 27 -2.59 51.91 -1.43
C ALA A 27 -2.43 50.83 -0.35
N ILE A 28 -1.97 49.63 -0.73
CA ILE A 28 -1.76 48.51 0.19
C ILE A 28 -0.65 48.81 1.21
N ILE A 29 0.45 49.41 0.76
CA ILE A 29 1.54 49.82 1.67
C ILE A 29 1.02 50.81 2.71
N ASN A 30 0.21 51.78 2.28
CA ASN A 30 -0.33 52.77 3.19
C ASN A 30 -1.38 52.22 4.15
N GLU A 31 -2.24 51.29 3.71
CA GLU A 31 -3.26 50.65 4.55
C GLU A 31 -2.64 49.83 5.68
N HIS A 32 -1.56 49.08 5.42
CA HIS A 32 -1.02 48.10 6.36
C HIS A 32 0.21 48.57 7.15
N PHE A 33 0.94 49.58 6.66
CA PHE A 33 2.25 49.92 7.24
C PHE A 33 2.44 51.40 7.54
N LEU A 34 2.09 52.31 6.62
CA LEU A 34 2.41 53.74 6.78
C LEU A 34 1.29 54.52 7.48
N HIS A 35 0.03 54.15 7.24
CA HIS A 35 -1.17 54.81 7.77
C HIS A 35 -1.17 56.35 7.59
N ASN A 36 -0.60 56.85 6.49
CA ASN A 36 -0.55 58.27 6.19
C ASN A 36 -1.93 58.77 5.70
N LYS A 37 -2.43 59.82 6.34
CA LYS A 37 -3.78 60.35 6.10
C LYS A 37 -3.95 60.96 4.70
N GLU A 38 -2.96 61.68 4.19
CA GLU A 38 -3.03 62.30 2.86
C GLU A 38 -3.05 61.24 1.76
N ILE A 39 -2.26 60.18 1.92
CA ILE A 39 -2.24 59.05 1.00
C ILE A 39 -3.58 58.30 1.06
N SER A 40 -4.17 58.10 2.25
CA SER A 40 -5.48 57.47 2.38
C SER A 40 -6.59 58.26 1.68
N GLU A 41 -6.59 59.59 1.78
CA GLU A 41 -7.56 60.45 1.08
C GLU A 41 -7.37 60.40 -0.45
N ALA A 42 -6.12 60.37 -0.93
CA ALA A 42 -5.82 60.23 -2.35
C ALA A 42 -6.26 58.87 -2.91
N VAL A 43 -5.98 57.78 -2.17
CA VAL A 43 -6.36 56.41 -2.54
C VAL A 43 -7.87 56.23 -2.57
N SER A 44 -8.59 56.80 -1.58
CA SER A 44 -10.05 56.76 -1.51
C SER A 44 -10.70 57.42 -2.73
N LYS A 45 -10.21 58.59 -3.16
CA LYS A 45 -10.69 59.28 -4.37
C LYS A 45 -10.49 58.49 -5.65
N LEU A 46 -9.44 57.67 -5.71
CA LEU A 46 -9.14 56.83 -6.86
C LEU A 46 -9.95 55.52 -6.88
N GLY A 47 -10.69 55.19 -5.81
CA GLY A 47 -11.53 54.00 -5.73
C GLY A 47 -10.75 52.67 -5.83
N LEU A 48 -9.45 52.69 -5.51
CA LEU A 48 -8.53 51.57 -5.78
C LEU A 48 -8.71 50.39 -4.82
N LEU A 49 -9.12 50.69 -3.59
CA LEU A 49 -9.45 49.70 -2.58
C LEU A 49 -10.97 49.75 -2.42
N LYS A 50 -11.67 48.73 -2.92
CA LYS A 50 -13.09 48.55 -2.57
C LYS A 50 -13.17 48.47 -1.06
N GLU A 51 -14.08 49.22 -0.44
CA GLU A 51 -14.40 49.06 0.98
C GLU A 51 -14.55 47.56 1.24
N LYS A 52 -13.78 47.04 2.20
CA LYS A 52 -13.96 45.66 2.65
C LYS A 52 -15.40 45.58 3.13
N SER A 53 -16.29 45.04 2.30
CA SER A 53 -17.45 44.36 2.83
C SER A 53 -16.84 43.32 3.76
N TYR A 54 -16.99 43.53 5.07
CA TYR A 54 -16.76 42.47 6.02
C TYR A 54 -17.75 41.37 5.64
N GLU A 55 -17.34 40.49 4.73
CA GLU A 55 -18.00 39.22 4.53
C GLU A 55 -18.06 38.59 5.91
N GLN A 56 -19.28 38.32 6.36
CA GLN A 56 -19.53 37.77 7.69
C GLN A 56 -18.54 36.62 7.96
N PRO A 57 -17.76 36.69 9.05
CA PRO A 57 -17.01 35.52 9.47
C PRO A 57 -18.06 34.52 9.95
N ASN A 58 -18.42 33.57 9.10
CA ASN A 58 -19.01 32.25 9.40
C ASN A 58 -19.86 31.73 8.23
N ARG A 59 -19.22 31.30 7.15
CA ARG A 59 -19.51 29.94 6.70
C ARG A 59 -18.47 29.08 7.37
N GLU A 60 -18.89 28.24 8.31
CA GLU A 60 -18.07 27.11 8.75
C GLU A 60 -17.51 26.47 7.48
N LYS A 61 -16.19 26.59 7.25
CA LYS A 61 -15.59 25.98 6.07
C LYS A 61 -15.83 24.49 6.21
N ALA A 62 -16.53 23.90 5.25
CA ALA A 62 -16.75 22.46 5.22
C ALA A 62 -15.41 21.75 5.39
N LEU A 63 -15.38 20.75 6.28
CA LEU A 63 -14.17 19.97 6.49
C LEU A 63 -13.76 19.30 5.16
N PRO A 64 -12.46 19.29 4.83
CA PRO A 64 -11.99 18.65 3.61
C PRO A 64 -12.29 17.15 3.63
N THR A 65 -12.74 16.60 2.50
CA THR A 65 -12.99 15.16 2.36
C THR A 65 -11.68 14.39 2.34
N LEU A 66 -11.62 13.31 3.12
CA LEU A 66 -10.51 12.38 3.07
C LEU A 66 -10.66 11.44 1.88
N THR A 67 -9.59 11.28 1.11
CA THR A 67 -9.48 10.30 0.02
C THR A 67 -8.91 9.01 0.57
N ARG A 68 -9.54 7.88 0.23
CA ARG A 68 -9.09 6.54 0.61
C ARG A 68 -7.97 6.07 -0.33
N PHE A 69 -6.93 5.49 0.25
CA PHE A 69 -5.83 4.86 -0.46
C PHE A 69 -5.65 3.43 0.05
N ASN A 70 -5.89 2.45 -0.81
CA ASN A 70 -5.64 1.04 -0.45
C ASN A 70 -4.14 0.78 -0.43
N VAL A 71 -3.70 0.05 0.60
CA VAL A 71 -2.27 -0.26 0.80
C VAL A 71 -1.99 -1.72 1.10
N PHE A 72 -3.06 -2.50 1.29
CA PHE A 72 -3.02 -3.95 1.25
C PHE A 72 -4.44 -4.46 1.10
N ARG A 73 -4.62 -5.49 0.27
CA ARG A 73 -5.84 -6.30 0.27
C ARG A 73 -5.51 -7.76 0.04
N SER A 74 -6.31 -8.62 0.64
CA SER A 74 -6.19 -10.05 0.47
C SER A 74 -7.54 -10.72 0.63
N LEU A 75 -7.78 -11.71 -0.23
CA LEU A 75 -8.79 -12.73 -0.01
C LEU A 75 -8.09 -14.07 -0.18
N THR A 76 -7.91 -14.78 0.93
CA THR A 76 -7.28 -16.11 0.99
C THR A 76 -8.20 -17.09 1.68
N TYR A 77 -7.81 -18.36 1.63
CA TYR A 77 -8.43 -19.40 2.46
C TYR A 77 -7.44 -19.85 3.53
N LEU A 78 -7.95 -20.15 4.71
CA LEU A 78 -7.15 -20.82 5.75
C LEU A 78 -6.85 -22.24 5.28
N LYS A 79 -5.62 -22.69 5.51
CA LYS A 79 -5.18 -24.02 5.09
C LYS A 79 -6.00 -25.11 5.77
N GLU A 80 -6.57 -26.00 4.97
CA GLU A 80 -7.19 -27.23 5.47
C GLU A 80 -6.14 -28.09 6.17
N SER A 81 -6.51 -28.61 7.34
CA SER A 81 -5.71 -29.59 8.07
C SER A 81 -6.64 -30.69 8.55
N ASP A 82 -6.09 -31.78 9.09
CA ASP A 82 -6.89 -32.84 9.72
C ASP A 82 -7.59 -32.36 11.02
N ILE A 83 -7.43 -31.08 11.36
CA ILE A 83 -7.99 -30.41 12.52
C ILE A 83 -9.36 -29.81 12.12
N ASP A 84 -10.29 -29.83 13.06
CA ASP A 84 -11.61 -29.22 12.94
C ASP A 84 -11.56 -27.74 12.50
N SER A 85 -12.49 -27.35 11.61
CA SER A 85 -12.69 -25.97 11.18
C SER A 85 -12.91 -25.04 12.38
N GLU A 86 -13.59 -25.52 13.42
CA GLU A 86 -13.79 -24.75 14.66
C GLU A 86 -12.46 -24.35 15.30
N LEU A 87 -11.51 -25.29 15.41
CA LEU A 87 -10.20 -25.02 15.99
C LEU A 87 -9.35 -24.10 15.11
N ILE A 88 -9.47 -24.21 13.78
CA ILE A 88 -8.81 -23.28 12.84
C ILE A 88 -9.39 -21.87 13.01
N PHE A 89 -10.70 -21.75 13.12
CA PHE A 89 -11.40 -20.49 13.36
C PHE A 89 -10.98 -19.86 14.69
N MET A 90 -10.96 -20.63 15.77
CA MET A 90 -10.49 -20.19 17.09
C MET A 90 -9.05 -19.68 17.02
N ALA A 91 -8.12 -20.47 16.47
CA ALA A 91 -6.72 -20.08 16.37
C ALA A 91 -6.52 -18.81 15.53
N ALA A 92 -7.25 -18.66 14.42
CA ALA A 92 -7.16 -17.47 13.58
C ALA A 92 -7.71 -16.22 14.30
N SER A 93 -8.85 -16.37 14.99
CA SER A 93 -9.48 -15.30 15.77
C SER A 93 -8.59 -14.84 16.92
N GLU A 94 -7.98 -15.77 17.66
CA GLU A 94 -7.01 -15.47 18.72
C GLU A 94 -5.78 -14.70 18.20
N ILE A 95 -5.30 -15.02 16.99
CA ILE A 95 -4.15 -14.30 16.39
C ILE A 95 -4.52 -12.85 16.06
N ILE A 96 -5.73 -12.60 15.55
CA ILE A 96 -6.23 -11.26 15.24
C ILE A 96 -6.50 -10.48 16.53
N HIS A 97 -7.20 -11.08 17.48
CA HIS A 97 -7.51 -10.46 18.78
C HIS A 97 -6.25 -10.10 19.57
N LYS A 98 -5.26 -11.00 19.63
CA LYS A 98 -3.97 -10.72 20.27
C LYS A 98 -3.26 -9.53 19.62
N TRP A 99 -3.35 -9.38 18.30
CA TRP A 99 -2.81 -8.22 17.61
C TRP A 99 -3.52 -6.92 17.99
N ILE A 100 -4.83 -6.96 18.27
CA ILE A 100 -5.59 -5.82 18.79
C ILE A 100 -5.06 -5.45 20.18
N ILE A 101 -4.99 -6.41 21.11
CA ILE A 101 -4.47 -6.17 22.47
C ILE A 101 -3.08 -5.53 22.41
N GLU A 102 -2.13 -6.18 21.72
CA GLU A 102 -0.73 -5.72 21.61
C GLU A 102 -0.59 -4.28 21.07
N LYS A 103 -1.55 -3.82 20.26
CA LYS A 103 -1.51 -2.47 19.69
C LYS A 103 -2.27 -1.43 20.50
N TYR A 104 -3.38 -1.82 21.12
CA TYR A 104 -4.39 -0.88 21.59
C TYR A 104 -4.66 -0.94 23.10
N GLU A 105 -4.06 -1.88 23.85
CA GLU A 105 -4.24 -2.00 25.31
C GLU A 105 -3.95 -0.70 26.08
N ASN A 106 -2.95 0.07 25.64
CA ASN A 106 -2.58 1.34 26.26
C ASN A 106 -3.59 2.47 26.00
N ILE A 107 -4.41 2.33 24.95
CA ILE A 107 -5.47 3.28 24.59
C ILE A 107 -6.80 2.84 25.21
N PHE A 108 -7.06 1.53 25.21
CA PHE A 108 -8.27 0.92 25.72
C PHE A 108 -7.93 -0.17 26.75
N PRO A 109 -7.84 0.17 28.05
CA PRO A 109 -7.54 -0.82 29.08
C PRO A 109 -8.65 -1.86 29.30
N GLY A 110 -9.85 -1.62 28.73
CA GLY A 110 -11.00 -2.52 28.82
C GLY A 110 -11.15 -3.49 27.65
N ILE A 111 -10.12 -3.71 26.83
CA ILE A 111 -10.17 -4.74 25.78
C ILE A 111 -10.34 -6.12 26.45
N PRO A 112 -11.33 -6.93 26.04
CA PRO A 112 -11.46 -8.32 26.50
C PRO A 112 -10.15 -9.09 26.33
N GLN A 113 -9.85 -10.01 27.25
CA GLN A 113 -8.60 -10.79 27.18
C GLN A 113 -8.68 -11.99 26.22
N ALA A 114 -9.89 -12.33 25.79
CA ALA A 114 -10.18 -13.36 24.81
C ALA A 114 -11.09 -12.78 23.71
N PRO A 115 -11.09 -13.36 22.50
CA PRO A 115 -11.93 -12.88 21.39
C PRO A 115 -13.40 -12.80 21.80
N ASP A 116 -14.01 -11.62 21.58
CA ASP A 116 -15.39 -11.31 21.96
C ASP A 116 -15.95 -10.19 21.06
N THR A 117 -17.26 -9.96 21.11
CA THR A 117 -17.91 -8.86 20.40
C THR A 117 -17.88 -7.58 21.24
N PHE A 118 -17.18 -6.56 20.75
CA PHE A 118 -17.09 -5.26 21.40
C PHE A 118 -16.83 -4.11 20.43
N VAL A 119 -17.15 -2.89 20.87
CA VAL A 119 -16.79 -1.65 20.20
C VAL A 119 -16.21 -0.70 21.24
N LEU A 120 -14.99 -0.24 20.99
CA LEU A 120 -14.27 0.72 21.81
C LEU A 120 -13.94 1.94 20.94
N ASP A 121 -14.31 3.12 21.45
CA ASP A 121 -14.22 4.37 20.72
C ASP A 121 -13.73 5.47 21.67
N THR A 122 -12.74 6.23 21.23
CA THR A 122 -12.26 7.44 21.88
C THR A 122 -11.73 8.39 20.80
N VAL A 123 -11.32 9.59 21.20
CA VAL A 123 -10.90 10.64 20.26
C VAL A 123 -9.82 10.13 19.29
N GLY A 124 -10.20 9.94 18.02
CA GLY A 124 -9.33 9.51 16.93
C GLY A 124 -9.11 8.00 16.81
N TYR A 125 -9.51 7.19 17.80
CA TYR A 125 -9.29 5.74 17.79
C TYR A 125 -10.61 4.99 17.88
N LYS A 126 -10.76 3.98 17.03
CA LYS A 126 -11.87 3.04 17.09
C LYS A 126 -11.35 1.63 16.90
N VAL A 127 -11.79 0.72 17.76
CA VAL A 127 -11.54 -0.72 17.63
C VAL A 127 -12.88 -1.41 17.76
N SER A 128 -13.24 -2.21 16.77
CA SER A 128 -14.41 -3.06 16.82
C SER A 128 -14.05 -4.47 16.42
N GLU A 129 -14.60 -5.41 17.16
CA GLU A 129 -14.51 -6.84 16.94
C GLU A 129 -15.91 -7.41 17.10
N SER A 130 -16.31 -8.28 16.18
CA SER A 130 -17.58 -8.99 16.23
C SER A 130 -17.28 -10.44 15.91
N ILE A 131 -17.73 -11.33 16.79
CA ILE A 131 -17.50 -12.77 16.67
C ILE A 131 -18.80 -13.54 16.88
N ASP A 132 -19.03 -14.50 16.01
CA ASP A 132 -20.06 -15.51 16.10
C ASP A 132 -19.36 -16.88 16.00
N TRP A 133 -19.34 -17.59 17.12
CA TRP A 133 -18.65 -18.89 17.23
C TRP A 133 -19.41 -20.01 16.52
N ASP A 134 -20.75 -19.95 16.53
CA ASP A 134 -21.61 -20.98 15.93
C ASP A 134 -21.52 -20.89 14.39
N GLU A 135 -21.54 -19.67 13.86
CA GLU A 135 -21.44 -19.42 12.41
C GLU A 135 -19.97 -19.30 11.92
N GLN A 136 -18.98 -19.39 12.81
CA GLN A 136 -17.56 -19.20 12.51
C GLN A 136 -17.28 -17.87 11.76
N LEU A 137 -17.93 -16.80 12.21
CA LEU A 137 -17.79 -15.46 11.64
C LEU A 137 -17.01 -14.56 12.59
N MET A 138 -15.94 -13.97 12.10
CA MET A 138 -15.22 -12.90 12.79
C MET A 138 -15.17 -11.69 11.86
N SER A 139 -15.35 -10.49 12.41
CA SER A 139 -15.01 -9.26 11.72
C SER A 139 -14.37 -8.25 12.66
N ILE A 140 -13.35 -7.55 12.14
CA ILE A 140 -12.72 -6.44 12.84
C ILE A 140 -12.70 -5.20 11.96
N GLU A 141 -12.86 -4.05 12.59
CA GLU A 141 -12.58 -2.74 11.99
C GLU A 141 -11.89 -1.87 13.03
N VAL A 142 -10.70 -1.39 12.65
CA VAL A 142 -9.84 -0.56 13.48
C VAL A 142 -9.48 0.70 12.73
N THR A 143 -9.61 1.86 13.37
CA THR A 143 -9.16 3.15 12.83
C THR A 143 -8.30 3.89 13.83
N GLN A 144 -7.23 4.52 13.34
CA GLN A 144 -6.29 5.29 14.17
C GLN A 144 -5.64 6.42 13.37
N PRO A 145 -5.21 7.53 14.00
CA PRO A 145 -4.32 8.49 13.35
C PRO A 145 -2.95 7.88 13.03
N ASP A 146 -2.30 8.38 11.99
CA ASP A 146 -0.88 8.14 11.75
C ASP A 146 -0.05 8.83 12.83
N SER A 147 1.00 8.15 13.32
CA SER A 147 1.86 8.67 14.39
C SER A 147 2.94 9.64 13.91
N LYS A 148 3.11 9.79 12.59
CA LYS A 148 4.17 10.59 11.95
C LYS A 148 3.61 11.63 11.00
N GLU A 149 2.57 11.28 10.24
CA GLU A 149 1.99 12.14 9.21
C GLU A 149 0.68 12.77 9.70
N ALA A 150 0.67 14.10 9.84
CA ALA A 150 -0.54 14.81 10.24
C ALA A 150 -1.66 14.64 9.19
N CYS A 151 -2.91 14.62 9.66
CA CYS A 151 -4.11 14.49 8.83
C CYS A 151 -4.22 13.18 8.02
N LYS A 152 -3.46 12.15 8.40
CA LYS A 152 -3.57 10.80 7.85
C LYS A 152 -4.20 9.86 8.87
N MET A 153 -5.21 9.12 8.43
CA MET A 153 -5.93 8.14 9.26
C MET A 153 -5.79 6.76 8.65
N TRP A 154 -5.41 5.77 9.45
CA TRP A 154 -5.34 4.36 9.04
C TRP A 154 -6.67 3.66 9.32
N SER A 155 -7.04 2.73 8.45
CA SER A 155 -8.12 1.77 8.68
C SER A 155 -7.68 0.37 8.33
N THR A 156 -7.77 -0.55 9.29
CA THR A 156 -7.55 -1.97 9.07
C THR A 156 -8.87 -2.70 9.26
N LYS A 157 -9.25 -3.52 8.28
CA LYS A 157 -10.44 -4.37 8.34
C LYS A 157 -10.04 -5.81 8.04
N ALA A 158 -10.65 -6.76 8.74
CA ALA A 158 -10.50 -8.17 8.41
C ALA A 158 -11.78 -8.93 8.72
N LYS A 159 -12.00 -10.02 7.99
CA LYS A 159 -13.12 -10.94 8.18
C LYS A 159 -12.64 -12.37 8.03
N ILE A 160 -13.09 -13.23 8.93
CA ILE A 160 -13.04 -14.69 8.76
C ILE A 160 -14.47 -15.17 8.60
N TYR A 161 -14.74 -15.99 7.59
CA TYR A 161 -16.08 -16.51 7.35
C TYR A 161 -16.07 -17.84 6.59
N PRO A 162 -17.08 -18.71 6.78
CA PRO A 162 -17.23 -19.91 5.96
C PRO A 162 -17.45 -19.56 4.49
N SER A 163 -16.72 -20.25 3.61
CA SER A 163 -16.81 -20.11 2.16
C SER A 163 -16.64 -21.49 1.51
N GLY A 164 -17.76 -22.12 1.18
CA GLY A 164 -17.77 -23.52 0.79
C GLY A 164 -17.32 -24.41 1.96
N ASN A 165 -16.33 -25.27 1.73
CA ASN A 165 -15.79 -26.19 2.75
C ASN A 165 -14.58 -25.61 3.51
N ARG A 166 -14.32 -24.30 3.37
CA ARG A 166 -13.12 -23.65 3.93
C ARG A 166 -13.49 -22.36 4.63
N LEU A 167 -12.62 -21.91 5.52
CA LEU A 167 -12.68 -20.56 6.06
C LEU A 167 -11.94 -19.61 5.13
N ALA A 168 -12.64 -18.57 4.66
CA ALA A 168 -12.04 -17.46 3.94
C ALA A 168 -11.51 -16.43 4.94
N LEU A 169 -10.36 -15.83 4.63
CA LEU A 169 -9.78 -14.70 5.32
C LEU A 169 -9.73 -13.52 4.33
N TRP A 170 -10.54 -12.52 4.58
CA TRP A 170 -10.50 -11.24 3.88
C TRP A 170 -9.79 -10.20 4.74
N VAL A 171 -8.81 -9.50 4.20
CA VAL A 171 -8.06 -8.44 4.90
C VAL A 171 -7.92 -7.23 4.00
N GLN A 172 -8.14 -6.06 4.57
CA GLN A 172 -7.95 -4.78 3.90
C GLN A 172 -7.22 -3.82 4.85
N ASN A 173 -6.25 -3.09 4.32
CA ASN A 173 -5.63 -1.98 5.02
C ASN A 173 -5.62 -0.77 4.09
N ASP A 174 -6.06 0.35 4.62
CA ASP A 174 -6.16 1.62 3.91
C ASP A 174 -5.58 2.75 4.77
N PHE A 175 -5.20 3.84 4.13
CA PHE A 175 -5.11 5.14 4.80
C PHE A 175 -6.01 6.17 4.11
N TYR A 176 -6.31 7.23 4.83
CA TYR A 176 -7.19 8.31 4.42
C TYR A 176 -6.48 9.63 4.64
N GLU A 177 -6.37 10.46 3.61
CA GLU A 177 -5.75 11.79 3.68
C GLU A 177 -6.41 12.79 2.72
N ILE A 178 -6.13 14.08 2.88
CA ILE A 178 -6.64 15.13 2.00
C ILE A 178 -5.86 15.10 0.68
N LYS A 179 -6.55 14.95 -0.47
CA LYS A 179 -5.95 14.73 -1.80
C LYS A 179 -4.90 15.76 -2.22
N SER A 180 -5.01 17.01 -1.76
CA SER A 180 -4.01 18.06 -2.02
C SER A 180 -2.62 17.72 -1.47
N ASN A 181 -2.54 16.87 -0.45
CA ASN A 181 -1.29 16.49 0.20
C ASN A 181 -0.58 15.31 -0.50
N HIS A 182 -1.30 14.55 -1.33
CA HIS A 182 -0.81 13.32 -1.96
C HIS A 182 0.29 13.55 -3.01
N GLY A 183 0.45 14.78 -3.51
CA GLY A 183 1.52 15.13 -4.46
C GLY A 183 2.92 15.29 -3.85
N LEU A 184 3.04 15.29 -2.52
CA LEU A 184 4.29 15.52 -1.79
C LEU A 184 4.87 14.28 -1.09
N ILE A 185 4.13 13.17 -1.05
CA ILE A 185 4.49 11.98 -0.26
C ILE A 185 4.76 10.79 -1.21
N ASN A 186 6.00 10.29 -1.14
CA ASN A 186 6.55 9.24 -1.98
C ASN A 186 5.67 7.98 -2.06
N SER A 187 5.49 7.52 -3.30
CA SER A 187 4.89 6.24 -3.69
C SER A 187 5.64 5.03 -3.12
N SER A 188 5.09 4.40 -2.09
CA SER A 188 4.76 2.96 -2.04
C SER A 188 4.28 2.62 -0.62
N SER A 189 3.04 2.97 -0.29
CA SER A 189 2.50 2.83 1.08
C SER A 189 2.12 1.40 1.45
N PHE A 190 2.61 0.39 0.72
CA PHE A 190 2.24 -1.01 0.93
C PHE A 190 2.44 -1.42 2.39
N SER A 191 1.34 -1.74 3.06
CA SER A 191 1.30 -1.94 4.51
C SER A 191 0.35 -3.08 4.85
N ARG A 192 0.94 -4.24 5.09
CA ARG A 192 0.23 -5.47 5.46
C ARG A 192 0.14 -5.59 6.99
N PRO A 193 -1.05 -5.76 7.58
CA PRO A 193 -1.18 -6.02 9.01
C PRO A 193 -0.37 -7.24 9.46
N SER A 194 0.29 -7.17 10.61
CA SER A 194 1.20 -8.23 11.07
C SER A 194 0.48 -9.53 11.44
N PHE A 195 -0.79 -9.48 11.88
CA PHE A 195 -1.57 -10.69 12.14
C PHE A 195 -1.71 -11.57 10.89
N TYR A 196 -1.80 -10.99 9.69
CA TYR A 196 -1.92 -11.76 8.44
C TYR A 196 -0.71 -12.67 8.23
N GLY A 197 0.50 -12.16 8.47
CA GLY A 197 1.73 -12.96 8.42
C GLY A 197 1.83 -14.00 9.54
N ARG A 198 1.26 -13.71 10.72
CA ARG A 198 1.19 -14.66 11.84
C ARG A 198 0.23 -15.82 11.55
N ILE A 199 -0.94 -15.53 10.98
CA ILE A 199 -1.89 -16.56 10.51
C ILE A 199 -1.21 -17.44 9.45
N ALA A 200 -0.55 -16.82 8.46
CA ALA A 200 0.15 -17.58 7.43
C ALA A 200 1.26 -18.49 7.98
N GLY A 201 1.99 -18.06 9.01
CA GLY A 201 3.04 -18.86 9.63
C GLY A 201 2.52 -19.97 10.57
N LYS A 202 1.37 -19.78 11.22
CA LYS A 202 0.83 -20.72 12.22
C LYS A 202 -0.20 -21.69 11.66
N ILE A 203 -1.06 -21.20 10.78
CA ILE A 203 -2.19 -21.94 10.20
C ILE A 203 -1.89 -22.25 8.74
N GLY A 204 -1.44 -21.25 7.99
CA GLY A 204 -1.24 -21.33 6.54
C GLY A 204 -2.35 -20.63 5.79
N LEU A 205 -1.99 -20.02 4.65
CA LEU A 205 -2.91 -19.35 3.73
C LEU A 205 -2.84 -20.01 2.36
N VAL A 206 -3.98 -20.09 1.69
CA VAL A 206 -4.14 -20.75 0.40
C VAL A 206 -4.73 -19.78 -0.61
N ASP A 207 -4.13 -19.76 -1.80
CA ASP A 207 -4.62 -19.10 -3.01
C ASP A 207 -4.39 -20.05 -4.20
N GLY A 208 -5.30 -21.01 -4.36
CA GLY A 208 -5.12 -22.19 -5.23
C GLY A 208 -4.14 -23.21 -4.64
N GLU A 209 -2.90 -22.81 -4.39
CA GLU A 209 -1.89 -23.55 -3.60
C GLU A 209 -1.57 -22.81 -2.30
N GLU A 210 -0.89 -23.48 -1.35
CA GLU A 210 -0.42 -22.86 -0.11
C GLU A 210 0.62 -21.75 -0.40
N LEU A 211 0.36 -20.55 0.11
CA LEU A 211 1.28 -19.43 0.04
C LEU A 211 2.39 -19.61 1.07
N ARG A 212 3.64 -19.56 0.61
CA ARG A 212 4.83 -19.77 1.46
C ARG A 212 5.79 -18.59 1.39
N GLY A 213 6.50 -18.34 2.49
CA GLY A 213 7.54 -17.33 2.59
C GLY A 213 8.93 -17.80 2.13
N GLN A 214 8.98 -18.80 1.25
CA GLN A 214 10.20 -19.40 0.71
C GLN A 214 10.00 -19.79 -0.76
N VAL A 215 11.09 -19.98 -1.49
CA VAL A 215 11.05 -20.47 -2.87
C VAL A 215 10.70 -21.95 -2.88
N ILE A 216 9.72 -22.36 -3.69
CA ILE A 216 9.33 -23.77 -3.83
C ILE A 216 9.90 -24.34 -5.13
N LYS A 217 10.74 -25.37 -5.00
CA LYS A 217 11.28 -26.08 -6.16
C LYS A 217 10.17 -26.92 -6.81
N LYS A 218 10.00 -26.74 -8.12
CA LYS A 218 9.04 -27.47 -8.95
C LYS A 218 9.83 -28.18 -10.06
N THR A 219 9.39 -29.39 -10.37
CA THR A 219 9.97 -30.27 -11.41
C THR A 219 8.93 -30.58 -12.47
N GLU A 220 9.29 -31.26 -13.55
CA GLU A 220 8.37 -31.70 -14.61
C GLU A 220 7.11 -32.41 -14.09
N LYS A 221 7.23 -33.15 -12.98
CA LYS A 221 6.09 -33.85 -12.32
C LYS A 221 5.00 -32.90 -11.84
N HIS A 222 5.35 -31.63 -11.62
CA HIS A 222 4.45 -30.59 -11.16
C HIS A 222 3.88 -29.75 -12.30
N PHE A 223 4.18 -30.07 -13.57
CA PHE A 223 3.74 -29.30 -14.73
C PHE A 223 2.22 -29.15 -14.76
N ASP A 224 1.48 -30.25 -14.64
CA ASP A 224 0.01 -30.22 -14.68
C ASP A 224 -0.59 -29.41 -13.53
N SER A 225 -0.05 -29.55 -12.30
CA SER A 225 -0.52 -28.76 -11.16
C SER A 225 -0.21 -27.27 -11.33
N LEU A 226 0.98 -26.94 -11.87
CA LEU A 226 1.36 -25.56 -12.16
C LEU A 226 0.44 -24.95 -13.22
N MET A 227 0.14 -25.68 -14.31
CA MET A 227 -0.78 -25.20 -15.34
C MET A 227 -2.21 -25.03 -14.81
N LYS A 228 -2.68 -25.94 -13.95
CA LYS A 228 -3.96 -25.78 -13.25
C LYS A 228 -3.98 -24.53 -12.38
N LEU A 229 -2.90 -24.25 -11.64
CA LEU A 229 -2.80 -23.05 -10.80
C LEU A 229 -2.73 -21.75 -11.61
N ILE A 230 -1.94 -21.74 -12.70
CA ILE A 230 -1.83 -20.58 -13.59
C ILE A 230 -3.20 -20.22 -14.19
N ASN A 231 -3.94 -21.24 -14.64
CA ASN A 231 -5.25 -21.10 -15.27
C ASN A 231 -6.42 -21.03 -14.26
N ASN A 232 -6.15 -21.04 -12.96
CA ASN A 232 -7.20 -20.93 -11.96
C ASN A 232 -7.75 -19.50 -11.92
N ASN A 233 -8.97 -19.31 -12.42
CA ASN A 233 -9.64 -18.00 -12.45
C ASN A 233 -9.99 -17.46 -11.05
N GLN A 234 -9.97 -18.30 -10.01
CA GLN A 234 -10.17 -17.88 -8.63
C GLN A 234 -8.87 -17.43 -7.95
N ARG A 235 -7.71 -17.67 -8.57
CA ARG A 235 -6.41 -17.24 -8.05
C ARG A 235 -6.34 -15.71 -8.00
N ARG A 236 -5.92 -15.17 -6.86
CA ARG A 236 -5.83 -13.73 -6.60
C ARG A 236 -4.41 -13.20 -6.59
N PHE A 237 -3.40 -14.05 -6.43
CA PHE A 237 -2.00 -13.62 -6.38
C PHE A 237 -1.16 -14.11 -7.55
N PRO A 238 -0.13 -13.35 -7.95
CA PRO A 238 0.74 -13.74 -9.05
C PRO A 238 1.56 -15.00 -8.72
N ILE A 239 1.95 -15.71 -9.77
CA ILE A 239 2.96 -16.78 -9.71
C ILE A 239 4.22 -16.25 -10.36
N VAL A 240 5.32 -16.28 -9.63
CA VAL A 240 6.67 -15.96 -10.11
C VAL A 240 7.41 -17.27 -10.30
N LEU A 241 7.68 -17.63 -11.55
CA LEU A 241 8.45 -18.81 -11.92
C LEU A 241 9.87 -18.37 -12.30
N ILE A 242 10.84 -18.80 -11.50
CA ILE A 242 12.26 -18.54 -11.70
C ILE A 242 12.87 -19.77 -12.38
N SER A 243 13.64 -19.58 -13.44
CA SER A 243 14.47 -20.62 -14.05
C SER A 243 15.90 -20.09 -14.14
N ALA A 244 16.86 -20.87 -13.68
CA ALA A 244 18.26 -20.46 -13.60
C ALA A 244 19.18 -21.66 -13.86
N ALA A 245 19.52 -21.89 -15.13
CA ALA A 245 20.57 -22.81 -15.53
C ALA A 245 21.95 -22.30 -15.06
N ASN A 246 22.17 -20.99 -15.16
CA ASN A 246 23.26 -20.26 -14.52
C ASN A 246 22.75 -19.55 -13.26
N THR A 247 23.32 -19.88 -12.10
CA THR A 247 22.89 -19.32 -10.80
C THR A 247 23.65 -18.07 -10.38
N GLU A 248 24.61 -17.56 -11.16
CA GLU A 248 25.42 -16.40 -10.78
C GLU A 248 24.57 -15.14 -10.52
N TRP A 249 23.59 -14.85 -11.38
CA TRP A 249 22.71 -13.68 -11.23
C TRP A 249 21.79 -13.78 -10.01
N LEU A 250 21.52 -14.99 -9.51
CA LEU A 250 20.76 -15.21 -8.29
C LEU A 250 21.48 -14.67 -7.04
N LYS A 251 22.81 -14.56 -7.06
CA LYS A 251 23.57 -13.94 -5.95
C LYS A 251 23.16 -12.49 -5.73
N GLU A 252 22.82 -11.77 -6.80
CA GLU A 252 22.33 -10.39 -6.76
C GLU A 252 20.80 -10.32 -6.58
N PHE A 253 20.07 -11.12 -7.35
CA PHE A 253 18.60 -11.19 -7.28
C PHE A 253 18.13 -11.62 -5.89
N LYS A 254 18.83 -12.56 -5.23
CA LYS A 254 18.52 -13.13 -3.92
C LYS A 254 17.07 -13.60 -3.83
N GLU A 255 16.76 -14.67 -4.53
CA GLU A 255 15.44 -15.30 -4.67
C GLU A 255 14.78 -15.61 -3.31
N GLU A 256 15.55 -16.05 -2.31
CA GLU A 256 15.01 -16.29 -0.97
C GLU A 256 14.60 -14.99 -0.26
N LEU A 257 15.38 -13.91 -0.44
CA LEU A 257 15.01 -12.59 0.07
C LEU A 257 13.80 -12.03 -0.69
N PHE A 258 13.74 -12.24 -2.00
CA PHE A 258 12.60 -11.87 -2.82
C PHE A 258 11.33 -12.58 -2.32
N SER A 259 11.35 -13.90 -2.16
CA SER A 259 10.20 -14.67 -1.69
C SER A 259 9.73 -14.20 -0.31
N LYS A 260 10.65 -13.93 0.63
CA LYS A 260 10.29 -13.34 1.93
C LYS A 260 9.60 -11.98 1.79
N LYS A 261 10.06 -11.12 0.88
CA LYS A 261 9.46 -9.80 0.65
C LYS A 261 8.04 -9.92 0.12
N VAL A 262 7.77 -10.84 -0.82
CA VAL A 262 6.44 -11.06 -1.42
C VAL A 262 5.61 -12.15 -0.74
N SER A 263 6.06 -12.60 0.44
CA SER A 263 5.46 -13.68 1.19
C SER A 263 3.96 -13.46 1.40
N TYR A 264 3.18 -14.50 1.12
CA TYR A 264 1.73 -14.53 1.39
C TYR A 264 0.87 -13.59 0.54
N TYR A 265 1.43 -13.03 -0.54
CA TYR A 265 0.68 -12.32 -1.60
C TYR A 265 1.30 -12.55 -2.99
N ALA A 266 2.09 -13.61 -3.14
CA ALA A 266 2.60 -14.16 -4.39
C ALA A 266 3.04 -15.61 -4.17
N HIS A 267 2.97 -16.43 -5.21
CA HIS A 267 3.61 -17.74 -5.27
C HIS A 267 4.99 -17.59 -5.90
N VAL A 268 6.04 -18.15 -5.29
CA VAL A 268 7.41 -18.08 -5.83
C VAL A 268 7.97 -19.47 -6.01
N PHE A 269 8.17 -19.85 -7.27
CA PHE A 269 8.61 -21.17 -7.68
C PHE A 269 9.95 -21.12 -8.40
N MET A 270 10.76 -22.15 -8.22
CA MET A 270 11.97 -22.39 -8.99
C MET A 270 11.76 -23.63 -9.85
N ALA A 271 11.84 -23.48 -11.17
CA ALA A 271 11.75 -24.58 -12.12
C ALA A 271 13.12 -25.24 -12.31
N ASP A 272 13.14 -26.56 -12.37
CA ASP A 272 14.25 -27.28 -13.00
C ASP A 272 14.21 -27.14 -14.53
N GLU A 273 15.29 -27.56 -15.19
CA GLU A 273 15.42 -27.51 -16.64
C GLU A 273 14.29 -28.26 -17.38
N PRO A 274 13.94 -29.51 -17.03
CA PRO A 274 12.82 -30.20 -17.65
C PRO A 274 11.48 -29.45 -17.54
N LEU A 275 11.17 -28.87 -16.38
CA LEU A 275 9.96 -28.06 -16.23
C LEU A 275 10.03 -26.78 -17.06
N ALA A 276 11.17 -26.11 -17.10
CA ALA A 276 11.36 -24.90 -17.89
C ALA A 276 11.17 -25.16 -19.40
N GLU A 277 11.63 -26.31 -19.91
CA GLU A 277 11.36 -26.74 -21.29
C GLU A 277 9.87 -26.99 -21.55
N LEU A 278 9.16 -27.66 -20.63
CA LEU A 278 7.72 -27.89 -20.80
C LEU A 278 6.93 -26.58 -20.81
N VAL A 279 7.30 -25.64 -19.93
CA VAL A 279 6.68 -24.31 -19.87
C VAL A 279 6.98 -23.51 -21.14
N SER A 280 8.22 -23.52 -21.66
CA SER A 280 8.54 -22.79 -22.89
C SER A 280 7.72 -23.31 -24.08
N ARG A 281 7.57 -24.63 -24.21
CA ARG A 281 6.71 -25.24 -25.24
C ARG A 281 5.24 -24.82 -25.09
N GLN A 282 4.70 -24.82 -23.87
CA GLN A 282 3.32 -24.42 -23.59
C GLN A 282 3.01 -22.98 -24.02
N TYR A 283 3.98 -22.07 -23.90
CA TYR A 283 3.84 -20.67 -24.26
C TYR A 283 4.46 -20.32 -25.62
N SER A 284 4.87 -21.32 -26.41
CA SER A 284 5.52 -21.16 -27.72
C SER A 284 6.76 -20.25 -27.67
N GLU A 285 7.54 -20.36 -26.60
CA GLU A 285 8.77 -19.61 -26.40
C GLU A 285 10.03 -20.43 -26.70
N ASN A 286 11.11 -19.73 -27.04
CA ASN A 286 12.43 -20.35 -27.15
C ASN A 286 12.98 -20.67 -25.76
N TYR A 287 13.31 -21.94 -25.50
CA TYR A 287 13.94 -22.39 -24.25
C TYR A 287 15.18 -21.58 -23.88
N GLU A 288 15.97 -21.13 -24.86
CA GLU A 288 17.17 -20.31 -24.61
C GLU A 288 16.85 -18.98 -23.91
N THR A 289 15.64 -18.44 -24.09
CA THR A 289 15.16 -17.23 -23.42
C THR A 289 14.46 -17.52 -22.08
N MET A 290 14.25 -18.80 -21.75
CA MET A 290 13.57 -19.27 -20.55
C MET A 290 14.56 -19.78 -19.50
N LYS A 291 15.63 -20.49 -19.90
CA LYS A 291 16.54 -21.21 -18.99
C LYS A 291 17.22 -20.34 -17.93
N ASP A 292 17.41 -19.05 -18.22
CA ASP A 292 17.87 -18.04 -17.28
C ASP A 292 16.90 -16.86 -17.34
N SER A 293 15.82 -16.94 -16.57
CA SER A 293 14.74 -15.96 -16.68
C SER A 293 13.77 -15.99 -15.51
N ILE A 294 12.91 -14.97 -15.47
CA ILE A 294 11.73 -14.93 -14.61
C ILE A 294 10.48 -14.80 -15.47
N ARG A 295 9.47 -15.63 -15.19
CA ARG A 295 8.12 -15.50 -15.75
C ARG A 295 7.15 -15.15 -14.64
N VAL A 296 6.27 -14.18 -14.91
CA VAL A 296 5.22 -13.77 -13.98
C VAL A 296 3.87 -14.04 -14.62
N PHE A 297 3.07 -14.86 -13.95
CA PHE A 297 1.69 -15.14 -14.30
C PHE A 297 0.80 -14.36 -13.34
N TRP A 298 0.24 -13.25 -13.80
CA TRP A 298 -0.69 -12.42 -13.03
C TRP A 298 -2.05 -13.12 -12.86
N PRO A 299 -2.84 -12.78 -11.83
CA PRO A 299 -4.19 -13.31 -11.65
C PRO A 299 -5.12 -12.90 -12.80
N HIS A 300 -6.33 -13.47 -12.85
CA HIS A 300 -7.28 -13.18 -13.93
C HIS A 300 -7.70 -11.71 -13.96
N ASP A 301 -8.01 -11.14 -12.79
CA ASP A 301 -8.52 -9.78 -12.63
C ASP A 301 -7.39 -8.75 -12.51
N THR A 302 -6.32 -8.93 -13.30
CA THR A 302 -5.11 -8.10 -13.19
C THR A 302 -5.30 -6.71 -13.81
N ILE A 303 -4.68 -5.69 -13.20
CA ILE A 303 -4.61 -4.35 -13.82
C ILE A 303 -3.54 -4.26 -14.90
N LYS A 304 -2.69 -5.29 -15.04
CA LYS A 304 -1.69 -5.33 -16.10
C LYS A 304 -2.35 -5.61 -17.45
N ASN A 305 -1.81 -5.00 -18.50
CA ASN A 305 -2.26 -5.23 -19.88
C ASN A 305 -2.08 -6.68 -20.37
N SER A 306 -1.33 -7.50 -19.63
CA SER A 306 -1.11 -8.91 -19.92
C SER A 306 -1.08 -9.73 -18.64
N ARG A 307 -1.73 -10.90 -18.66
CA ARG A 307 -1.66 -11.91 -17.58
C ARG A 307 -0.31 -12.63 -17.52
N TYR A 308 0.53 -12.43 -18.53
CA TYR A 308 1.80 -13.11 -18.65
C TYR A 308 2.91 -12.12 -19.01
N GLN A 309 3.99 -12.13 -18.24
CA GLN A 309 5.16 -11.31 -18.48
C GLN A 309 6.43 -12.16 -18.42
N ALA A 310 7.26 -11.97 -19.45
CA ALA A 310 8.52 -12.66 -19.62
C ALA A 310 9.69 -11.70 -19.39
N TYR A 311 10.61 -12.09 -18.51
CA TYR A 311 11.83 -11.35 -18.20
C TYR A 311 13.06 -12.24 -18.46
N PRO A 312 13.60 -12.24 -19.69
CA PRO A 312 14.87 -12.90 -19.99
C PRO A 312 16.03 -12.30 -19.19
N LEU A 313 17.11 -13.06 -18.98
CA LEU A 313 18.28 -12.60 -18.24
C LEU A 313 18.82 -11.25 -18.72
N GLU A 314 18.88 -11.03 -20.04
CA GLU A 314 19.34 -9.75 -20.61
C GLU A 314 18.54 -8.56 -20.06
N TYR A 315 17.21 -8.68 -19.94
CA TYR A 315 16.38 -7.64 -19.35
C TYR A 315 16.70 -7.44 -17.85
N ILE A 316 16.85 -8.56 -17.12
CA ILE A 316 17.12 -8.56 -15.68
C ILE A 316 18.46 -7.87 -15.37
N GLU A 317 19.50 -8.13 -16.17
CA GLU A 317 20.85 -7.58 -15.98
C GLU A 317 20.96 -6.09 -16.36
N HIS A 318 20.17 -5.63 -17.33
CA HIS A 318 20.16 -4.21 -17.74
C HIS A 318 19.14 -3.37 -16.96
N CYS A 319 18.44 -3.97 -16.00
CA CYS A 319 17.48 -3.28 -15.16
C CYS A 319 18.16 -2.23 -14.27
N SER A 320 17.50 -1.08 -14.07
CA SER A 320 17.90 -0.04 -13.12
C SER A 320 16.75 0.30 -12.17
N PHE A 321 17.06 0.72 -10.95
CA PHE A 321 16.05 1.11 -9.96
C PHE A 321 16.57 2.25 -9.10
N GLU A 322 15.77 3.31 -8.99
CA GLU A 322 16.01 4.45 -8.12
C GLU A 322 15.57 4.11 -6.69
N MET A 323 16.54 3.98 -5.78
CA MET A 323 16.27 3.74 -4.37
C MET A 323 16.39 5.03 -3.57
N HIS A 324 15.33 5.40 -2.87
CA HIS A 324 15.37 6.46 -1.86
C HIS A 324 16.16 5.99 -0.64
N SER A 325 17.30 6.62 -0.36
CA SER A 325 18.04 6.40 0.88
C SER A 325 17.71 7.50 1.87
N LEU A 326 16.90 7.20 2.89
CA LEU A 326 16.80 8.02 4.08
C LEU A 326 18.10 7.82 4.90
N LYS A 327 19.05 8.75 4.78
CA LYS A 327 20.06 8.94 5.83
C LYS A 327 19.57 10.06 6.74
N ASP A 328 19.76 9.87 8.04
CA ASP A 328 19.23 10.68 9.16
C ASP A 328 19.61 12.17 9.20
N ASN A 329 20.05 12.81 8.12
CA ASN A 329 20.32 14.25 8.10
C ASN A 329 20.01 14.84 6.73
N ALA A 330 18.80 15.42 6.60
CA ALA A 330 18.34 16.49 5.69
C ALA A 330 18.61 16.42 4.16
N ASP A 331 19.39 15.46 3.63
CA ASP A 331 19.65 15.30 2.20
C ASP A 331 19.19 13.91 1.75
N THR A 332 18.04 13.85 1.07
CA THR A 332 17.59 12.63 0.38
C THR A 332 18.57 12.32 -0.74
N ARG A 333 19.44 11.33 -0.57
CA ARG A 333 20.32 10.85 -1.65
C ARG A 333 19.63 9.72 -2.39
N TYR A 334 19.45 9.91 -3.70
CA TYR A 334 19.02 8.86 -4.62
C TYR A 334 20.21 7.96 -4.93
N ARG A 335 20.02 6.65 -4.79
CA ARG A 335 21.01 5.66 -5.23
C ARG A 335 20.41 4.84 -6.34
N ASN A 336 21.01 4.93 -7.53
CA ASN A 336 20.71 4.01 -8.62
C ASN A 336 21.41 2.69 -8.35
N ILE A 337 20.62 1.63 -8.30
CA ILE A 337 21.10 0.26 -8.35
C ILE A 337 20.80 -0.30 -9.74
N SER A 338 21.68 -1.15 -10.25
CA SER A 338 21.53 -1.82 -11.54
C SER A 338 21.59 -3.34 -11.37
N GLY A 339 21.30 -4.09 -12.44
CA GLY A 339 21.40 -5.53 -12.47
C GLY A 339 20.21 -6.25 -11.83
N ALA A 340 20.39 -7.54 -11.57
CA ALA A 340 19.33 -8.39 -11.06
C ALA A 340 18.84 -7.95 -9.66
N GLY A 341 19.72 -7.30 -8.89
CA GLY A 341 19.35 -6.67 -7.62
C GLY A 341 18.33 -5.55 -7.80
N ALA A 342 18.44 -4.74 -8.85
CA ALA A 342 17.49 -3.68 -9.20
C ALA A 342 16.16 -4.28 -9.69
N PHE A 343 16.24 -5.30 -10.55
CA PHE A 343 15.06 -6.01 -11.04
C PHE A 343 14.22 -6.60 -9.90
N ARG A 344 14.85 -7.15 -8.85
CA ARG A 344 14.13 -7.59 -7.63
C ARG A 344 13.25 -6.48 -7.06
N PHE A 345 13.76 -5.25 -6.94
CA PHE A 345 12.98 -4.15 -6.36
C PHE A 345 11.83 -3.72 -7.27
N GLN A 346 12.07 -3.64 -8.58
CA GLN A 346 11.01 -3.40 -9.56
C GLN A 346 9.90 -4.44 -9.47
N LEU A 347 10.26 -5.73 -9.44
CA LEU A 347 9.27 -6.81 -9.40
C LEU A 347 8.49 -6.81 -8.07
N VAL A 348 9.14 -6.55 -6.94
CA VAL A 348 8.43 -6.38 -5.65
C VAL A 348 7.47 -5.19 -5.72
N ALA A 349 7.87 -4.07 -6.32
CA ALA A 349 7.01 -2.90 -6.46
C ALA A 349 5.81 -3.21 -7.37
N ALA A 350 6.02 -3.89 -8.50
CA ALA A 350 4.96 -4.29 -9.41
C ALA A 350 3.94 -5.23 -8.75
N ILE A 351 4.40 -6.21 -7.96
CA ILE A 351 3.51 -7.13 -7.23
C ILE A 351 2.71 -6.38 -6.15
N ARG A 352 3.32 -5.40 -5.48
CA ARG A 352 2.64 -4.59 -4.47
C ARG A 352 1.61 -3.64 -5.09
N GLU A 353 1.95 -3.03 -6.21
CA GLU A 353 1.03 -2.19 -6.99
C GLU A 353 -0.20 -3.00 -7.43
N GLU A 354 0.03 -4.20 -7.96
CA GLU A 354 -1.04 -5.13 -8.32
C GLU A 354 -1.91 -5.52 -7.12
N ASN A 355 -1.29 -5.71 -5.96
CA ASN A 355 -2.04 -6.05 -4.76
C ASN A 355 -3.01 -4.92 -4.39
N VAL A 356 -2.57 -3.66 -4.46
CA VAL A 356 -3.33 -2.51 -3.96
C VAL A 356 -4.29 -1.89 -4.98
N SER A 357 -4.21 -2.27 -6.25
CA SER A 357 -5.09 -1.78 -7.29
C SER A 357 -6.52 -2.29 -7.11
N GLU A 358 -7.52 -1.42 -7.29
CA GLU A 358 -8.94 -1.75 -7.08
C GLU A 358 -9.53 -2.66 -8.15
#